data_AF-A0A7Z7P553-F1
#
_entry.id   AF-A0A7Z7P553-F1
#
_cell.length_a   1.000
_cell.length_b   1.000
_cell.length_c   1.000
_cell.angle_alpha   90.00
_cell.angle_beta   90.00
_cell.angle_gamma   90.00
#
_symmetry.space_group_name_H-M   'P 1'
#
loop_
_entity.id
_entity.type
_entity.pdbx_description
1 polymer ?
#
loop_
_entity_poly.entity_id
_entity_poly.type
_entity_poly.pdbx_seq_one_letter_code
_entity_poly.pdbx_strand_id
1 'polypeptide(L)'
;MQIRELRLSIDSKKDKLDKAVNLLKTVEKQDSKTLGYLSDIVLMEENKRKWGKLQKSIVLQVIMIIIVYITLIIAAVSLNQRWLMWIAVTVFLIAMNGMVWYFKQQVVYLCPNCHQTFTPTYQAFNLAKHTPKTRKVFCPHCHQKSHSIELAREER
;
A
#
# COMPACT_ATOMS: atom_id res chain seq x y z
N MET A 1 -34.85 59.44 -17.70
CA MET A 1 -34.96 58.02 -18.11
C MET A 1 -33.60 57.36 -18.38
N GLN A 2 -32.67 58.01 -19.08
CA GLN A 2 -31.39 57.41 -19.53
C GLN A 2 -30.46 56.82 -18.43
N ILE A 3 -30.39 57.42 -17.24
CA ILE A 3 -29.52 56.94 -16.15
C ILE A 3 -29.97 55.56 -15.62
N ARG A 4 -31.27 55.27 -15.67
CA ARG A 4 -31.84 54.01 -15.16
C ARG A 4 -31.48 52.84 -16.09
N GLU A 5 -31.53 53.07 -17.39
CA GLU A 5 -31.14 52.07 -18.40
C GLU A 5 -29.64 51.74 -18.33
N LEU A 6 -28.79 52.76 -18.14
CA LEU A 6 -27.36 52.56 -17.96
C LEU A 6 -27.07 51.69 -16.71
N ARG A 7 -27.76 51.93 -15.59
CA ARG A 7 -27.62 51.11 -14.38
C ARG A 7 -28.05 49.65 -14.60
N LEU A 8 -29.17 49.42 -15.30
CA LEU A 8 -29.64 48.08 -15.65
C LEU A 8 -28.65 47.34 -16.56
N SER A 9 -28.02 48.06 -17.50
CA SER A 9 -26.99 47.50 -18.37
C SER A 9 -25.71 47.11 -17.63
N ILE A 10 -25.35 47.84 -16.57
CA ILE A 10 -24.20 47.51 -15.70
C ILE A 10 -24.53 46.30 -14.83
N ASP A 11 -25.74 46.26 -14.27
CA ASP A 11 -26.18 45.18 -13.39
C ASP A 11 -26.26 43.83 -14.13
N SER A 12 -26.82 43.84 -15.34
CA SER A 12 -26.85 42.65 -16.20
C SER A 12 -25.48 42.19 -16.66
N LYS A 13 -24.51 43.09 -16.85
CA LYS A 13 -23.12 42.73 -17.16
C LYS A 13 -22.41 42.13 -15.96
N LYS A 14 -22.68 42.63 -14.75
CA LYS A 14 -22.15 42.06 -13.49
C LYS A 14 -22.69 40.66 -13.23
N ASP A 15 -23.99 40.45 -13.38
CA ASP A 15 -24.59 39.12 -13.20
C ASP A 15 -24.01 38.07 -14.18
N LYS A 16 -23.76 38.47 -15.43
CA LYS A 16 -23.08 37.60 -16.42
C LYS A 16 -21.64 37.27 -16.02
N LEU A 17 -20.91 38.24 -15.47
CA LEU A 17 -19.55 38.04 -15.00
C LEU A 17 -19.53 37.08 -13.79
N ASP A 18 -20.42 37.29 -12.83
CA ASP A 18 -20.50 36.44 -11.64
C ASP A 18 -20.85 34.99 -11.98
N LYS A 19 -21.73 34.79 -12.97
CA LYS A 19 -22.02 33.46 -13.52
C LYS A 19 -20.80 32.83 -14.19
N ALA A 20 -20.08 33.57 -15.02
CA ALA A 20 -18.87 33.07 -15.66
C ALA A 20 -17.79 32.68 -14.64
N VAL A 21 -17.60 33.49 -13.60
CA VAL A 21 -16.65 33.22 -12.51
C VAL A 21 -17.05 31.96 -11.72
N ASN A 22 -18.34 31.78 -11.42
CA ASN A 22 -18.82 30.58 -10.72
C ASN A 22 -18.69 29.30 -11.55
N LEU A 23 -18.90 29.37 -12.86
CA LEU A 23 -18.67 28.24 -13.76
C LEU A 23 -17.19 27.84 -13.77
N LEU A 24 -16.28 28.81 -13.92
CA LEU A 24 -14.83 28.56 -13.89
C LEU A 24 -14.39 27.93 -12.57
N LYS A 25 -14.86 28.46 -11.42
CA LYS A 25 -14.58 27.85 -10.10
C LYS A 25 -15.12 26.43 -9.96
N THR A 26 -16.28 26.15 -10.55
CA THR A 26 -16.89 24.81 -10.51
C THR A 26 -16.09 23.82 -11.35
N VAL A 27 -15.66 24.23 -12.55
CA VAL A 27 -14.80 23.43 -13.42
C VAL A 27 -13.45 23.17 -12.76
N GLU A 28 -12.78 24.18 -12.21
CA GLU A 28 -11.49 24.03 -11.51
C GLU A 28 -11.59 23.10 -10.29
N LYS A 29 -12.68 23.19 -9.52
CA LYS A 29 -12.94 22.31 -8.38
C LYS A 29 -13.24 20.88 -8.80
N GLN A 30 -13.89 20.70 -9.95
CA GLN A 30 -14.16 19.37 -10.50
C GLN A 30 -12.90 18.75 -11.10
N ASP A 31 -12.08 19.56 -11.78
CA ASP A 31 -10.83 19.12 -12.41
C ASP A 31 -9.78 18.75 -11.35
N SER A 32 -9.63 19.57 -10.31
CA SER A 32 -8.72 19.25 -9.18
C SER A 32 -9.13 17.97 -8.43
N LYS A 33 -10.43 17.73 -8.25
CA LYS A 33 -10.95 16.45 -7.70
C LYS A 33 -10.74 15.27 -8.64
N THR A 34 -10.93 15.48 -9.94
CA THR A 34 -10.80 14.44 -10.97
C THR A 34 -9.34 14.03 -11.16
N LEU A 35 -8.41 15.01 -11.19
CA LEU A 35 -6.97 14.77 -11.22
C LEU A 35 -6.49 14.05 -9.96
N GLY A 36 -6.98 14.44 -8.78
CA GLY A 36 -6.70 13.71 -7.53
C GLY A 36 -7.17 12.25 -7.58
N TYR A 37 -8.40 12.02 -8.04
CA TYR A 37 -8.96 10.67 -8.18
C TYR A 37 -8.22 9.81 -9.21
N LEU A 38 -7.82 10.39 -10.34
CA LEU A 38 -7.02 9.70 -11.36
C LEU A 38 -5.64 9.35 -10.83
N SER A 39 -4.99 10.26 -10.10
CA SER A 39 -3.71 10.01 -9.43
C SER A 39 -3.84 8.87 -8.42
N ASP A 40 -4.89 8.86 -7.60
CA ASP A 40 -5.14 7.80 -6.63
C ASP A 40 -5.36 6.42 -7.30
N ILE A 41 -6.08 6.37 -8.43
CA ILE A 41 -6.28 5.14 -9.20
C ILE A 41 -4.95 4.64 -9.77
N VAL A 42 -4.15 5.51 -10.39
CA VAL A 42 -2.86 5.15 -10.98
C VAL A 42 -1.91 4.64 -9.90
N LEU A 43 -1.82 5.36 -8.77
CA LEU A 43 -1.04 4.94 -7.61
C LEU A 43 -1.50 3.58 -7.07
N MET A 44 -2.80 3.34 -6.98
CA MET A 44 -3.36 2.06 -6.52
C MET A 44 -3.06 0.92 -7.50
N GLU A 45 -3.08 1.17 -8.81
CA GLU A 45 -2.82 0.15 -9.83
C GLU A 45 -1.33 -0.22 -9.91
N GLU A 46 -0.43 0.76 -9.88
CA GLU A 46 1.01 0.54 -9.80
C GLU A 46 1.38 -0.22 -8.52
N ASN A 47 0.80 0.20 -7.40
CA ASN A 47 0.99 -0.49 -6.13
C ASN A 47 0.49 -1.94 -6.25
N LYS A 48 -0.74 -2.18 -6.74
CA LYS A 48 -1.27 -3.53 -6.93
C LYS A 48 -0.37 -4.43 -7.80
N ARG A 49 0.24 -3.89 -8.86
CA ARG A 49 1.21 -4.64 -9.70
C ARG A 49 2.48 -4.99 -8.94
N LYS A 50 3.09 -4.02 -8.24
CA LYS A 50 4.30 -4.24 -7.43
C LYS A 50 4.03 -5.23 -6.29
N TRP A 51 2.90 -5.07 -5.59
CA TRP A 51 2.42 -5.99 -4.56
C TRP A 51 2.18 -7.40 -5.08
N GLY A 52 1.55 -7.54 -6.24
CA GLY A 52 1.30 -8.85 -6.83
C GLY A 52 2.59 -9.59 -7.18
N LYS A 53 3.62 -8.88 -7.68
CA LYS A 53 4.94 -9.48 -7.94
C LYS A 53 5.63 -9.90 -6.65
N LEU A 54 5.63 -9.03 -5.63
CA LEU A 54 6.21 -9.33 -4.33
C LEU A 54 5.51 -10.52 -3.66
N GLN A 55 4.17 -10.52 -3.63
CA GLN A 55 3.37 -11.64 -3.11
C GLN A 55 3.65 -12.94 -3.86
N LYS A 56 3.73 -12.90 -5.20
CA LYS A 56 4.09 -14.09 -5.99
C LYS A 56 5.48 -14.61 -5.65
N SER A 57 6.48 -13.72 -5.50
CA SER A 57 7.84 -14.11 -5.11
C SER A 57 7.86 -14.80 -3.74
N ILE A 58 7.11 -14.29 -2.77
CA ILE A 58 7.02 -14.86 -1.42
C ILE A 58 6.29 -16.18 -1.44
N VAL A 59 5.15 -16.26 -2.11
CA VAL A 59 4.39 -17.51 -2.24
C VAL A 59 5.26 -18.58 -2.89
N LEU A 60 6.02 -18.23 -3.93
CA LEU A 60 6.95 -19.15 -4.58
C LEU A 60 8.07 -19.60 -3.62
N GLN A 61 8.65 -18.69 -2.83
CA GLN A 61 9.63 -19.04 -1.80
C GLN A 61 9.04 -19.94 -0.70
N VAL A 62 7.82 -19.67 -0.22
CA VAL A 62 7.13 -20.52 0.78
C VAL A 62 6.93 -21.93 0.21
N ILE A 63 6.43 -22.02 -1.02
CA ILE A 63 6.20 -23.30 -1.70
C ILE A 63 7.52 -24.08 -1.82
N MET A 64 8.61 -23.43 -2.21
CA MET A 64 9.93 -24.06 -2.30
C MET A 64 10.39 -24.60 -0.93
N ILE A 65 10.25 -23.83 0.15
CA ILE A 65 10.60 -24.28 1.51
C ILE A 65 9.76 -25.49 1.93
N ILE A 66 8.46 -25.48 1.62
CA ILE A 66 7.56 -26.60 1.93
C ILE A 66 7.98 -27.87 1.19
N ILE A 67 8.29 -27.76 -0.10
CA ILE A 67 8.75 -28.89 -0.91
C ILE A 67 10.03 -29.48 -0.30
N VAL A 68 11.02 -28.63 0.02
CA VAL A 68 12.26 -29.09 0.66
C VAL A 68 11.98 -29.78 1.99
N TYR A 69 11.11 -29.21 2.82
CA TYR A 69 10.75 -29.81 4.11
C TYR A 69 10.08 -31.19 3.95
N ILE A 70 9.14 -31.34 3.01
CA ILE A 70 8.49 -32.62 2.72
C ILE A 70 9.50 -33.65 2.21
N THR A 71 10.39 -33.26 1.29
CA THR A 71 11.42 -34.18 0.77
C THR A 71 12.37 -34.66 1.87
N LEU A 72 12.75 -33.79 2.81
CA LEU A 72 13.55 -34.16 3.98
C LEU A 72 12.83 -35.13 4.90
N ILE A 73 11.52 -34.95 5.14
CA ILE A 73 10.72 -35.89 5.93
C ILE A 73 10.65 -37.26 5.24
N ILE A 74 10.36 -37.31 3.94
CA ILE A 74 10.28 -38.56 3.18
C ILE A 74 11.64 -39.29 3.23
N ALA A 75 12.75 -38.56 3.06
CA ALA A 75 14.09 -39.12 3.17
C ALA A 75 14.39 -39.66 4.58
N ALA A 76 13.99 -38.92 5.63
CA ALA A 76 14.18 -39.34 7.01
C ALA A 76 13.47 -40.67 7.32
N VAL A 77 12.22 -40.81 6.83
CA VAL A 77 11.41 -42.03 6.99
C VAL A 77 11.99 -43.17 6.18
N SER A 78 12.32 -42.94 4.90
CA SER A 78 12.86 -43.99 4.01
C SER A 78 14.21 -44.53 4.47
N LEU A 79 15.05 -43.69 5.09
CA LEU A 79 16.37 -44.08 5.61
C LEU A 79 16.30 -44.55 7.06
N ASN A 80 15.14 -44.47 7.72
CA ASN A 80 14.92 -44.73 9.15
C ASN A 80 15.87 -43.93 10.07
N GLN A 81 16.30 -42.76 9.62
CA GLN A 81 17.27 -41.90 10.29
C GLN A 81 16.56 -40.82 11.10
N ARG A 82 16.35 -41.07 12.40
CA ARG A 82 15.63 -40.12 13.29
C ARG A 82 16.34 -38.77 13.48
N TRP A 83 17.65 -38.70 13.30
CA TRP A 83 18.42 -37.45 13.41
C TRP A 83 18.12 -36.47 12.25
N LEU A 84 17.73 -36.98 11.08
CA LEU A 84 17.36 -36.15 9.93
C LEU A 84 16.12 -35.28 10.22
N MET A 85 15.22 -35.74 11.08
CA MET A 85 14.04 -34.96 11.51
C MET A 85 14.44 -33.71 12.30
N TRP A 86 15.43 -33.82 13.19
CA TRP A 86 15.95 -32.67 13.95
C TRP A 86 16.61 -31.64 13.04
N ILE A 87 17.31 -32.09 12.00
CA ILE A 87 17.88 -31.21 10.98
C ILE A 87 16.78 -30.54 10.17
N ALA A 88 15.76 -31.29 9.73
CA ALA A 88 14.65 -30.73 8.96
C ALA A 88 13.91 -29.61 9.72
N VAL A 89 13.64 -29.82 11.02
CA VAL A 89 13.02 -28.79 11.88
C VAL A 89 13.92 -27.57 12.04
N THR A 90 15.22 -27.77 12.23
CA THR A 90 16.19 -26.66 12.39
C THR A 90 16.29 -25.82 11.12
N VAL A 91 16.39 -26.47 9.95
CA VAL A 91 16.42 -25.80 8.65
C VAL A 91 15.12 -25.04 8.40
N PHE A 92 13.97 -25.62 8.72
CA PHE A 92 12.68 -24.96 8.58
C PHE A 92 12.57 -23.69 9.43
N LEU A 93 13.01 -23.73 10.69
CA LEU A 93 13.00 -22.57 11.58
C LEU A 93 13.93 -21.46 11.07
N ILE A 94 15.12 -21.79 10.60
CA ILE A 94 16.06 -20.81 10.03
C ILE A 94 15.47 -20.19 8.77
N ALA A 95 14.91 -21.00 7.86
CA ALA A 95 14.30 -20.53 6.63
C ALA A 95 13.11 -19.58 6.89
N MET A 96 12.24 -19.92 7.86
CA MET A 96 11.15 -19.05 8.29
C MET A 96 11.65 -17.70 8.83
N ASN A 97 12.64 -17.71 9.72
CA ASN A 97 13.18 -16.46 10.28
C ASN A 97 13.84 -15.58 9.20
N GLY A 98 14.63 -16.19 8.31
CA GLY A 98 15.25 -15.49 7.18
C GLY A 98 14.21 -14.89 6.22
N MET A 99 13.11 -15.62 5.97
CA MET A 99 12.02 -15.16 5.12
C MET A 99 11.30 -13.94 5.70
N VAL A 100 11.00 -13.94 6.99
CA VAL A 100 10.39 -12.78 7.66
C VAL A 100 11.34 -11.57 7.61
N TRP A 101 12.65 -11.80 7.72
CA TRP A 101 13.65 -10.74 7.65
C TRP A 101 13.74 -10.12 6.27
N TYR A 102 13.82 -10.96 5.25
CA TYR A 102 13.81 -10.53 3.86
C TYR A 102 12.53 -9.76 3.51
N PHE A 103 11.37 -10.27 3.94
CA PHE A 103 10.10 -9.61 3.68
C PHE A 103 10.00 -8.24 4.36
N LYS A 104 10.52 -8.11 5.59
CA LYS A 104 10.58 -6.81 6.28
C LYS A 104 11.40 -5.78 5.50
N GLN A 105 12.50 -6.19 4.86
CA GLN A 105 13.29 -5.26 4.07
C GLN A 105 12.54 -4.77 2.81
N GLN A 106 11.71 -5.63 2.23
CA GLN A 106 11.02 -5.38 0.96
C GLN A 106 9.70 -4.59 1.09
N VAL A 107 9.20 -4.35 2.32
CA VAL A 107 7.93 -3.63 2.54
C VAL A 107 8.17 -2.29 3.24
N VAL A 108 7.62 -1.24 2.66
CA VAL A 108 7.63 0.13 3.19
C VAL A 108 6.20 0.61 3.32
N TYR A 109 5.81 1.16 4.46
CA TYR A 109 4.43 1.60 4.70
C TYR A 109 4.31 3.10 4.45
N LEU A 110 3.35 3.53 3.64
CA LEU A 110 3.06 4.95 3.41
C LEU A 110 1.88 5.39 4.28
N CYS A 111 2.08 6.42 5.09
CA CYS A 111 0.98 7.04 5.84
C CYS A 111 0.20 8.02 4.95
N PRO A 112 -1.13 7.93 4.83
CA PRO A 112 -1.93 8.86 4.02
C PRO A 112 -2.02 10.27 4.61
N ASN A 113 -1.66 10.44 5.89
CA ASN A 113 -1.82 11.72 6.60
C ASN A 113 -0.56 12.59 6.54
N CYS A 114 0.63 11.97 6.56
CA CYS A 114 1.91 12.68 6.50
C CYS A 114 2.74 12.35 5.25
N HIS A 115 2.26 11.45 4.38
CA HIS A 115 2.96 10.95 3.18
C HIS A 115 4.40 10.47 3.43
N GLN A 116 4.75 10.19 4.70
CA GLN A 116 6.05 9.64 5.07
C GLN A 116 6.01 8.12 5.06
N THR A 117 7.11 7.56 4.59
CA THR A 117 7.39 6.14 4.52
C THR A 117 8.00 5.66 5.83
N PHE A 118 7.48 4.58 6.40
CA PHE A 118 8.03 3.95 7.61
C PHE A 118 8.06 2.43 7.49
N THR A 119 9.01 1.79 8.16
CA THR A 119 9.09 0.32 8.26
C THR A 119 8.57 -0.11 9.63
N PRO A 120 7.49 -0.90 9.74
CA PRO A 120 6.97 -1.32 11.02
C PRO A 120 7.92 -2.29 11.73
N THR A 121 7.84 -2.30 13.05
CA THR A 121 8.61 -3.19 13.92
C THR A 121 8.19 -4.64 13.73
N TYR A 122 9.14 -5.58 13.85
CA TYR A 122 8.97 -7.03 13.67
C TYR A 122 7.77 -7.62 14.43
N GLN A 123 7.57 -7.18 15.67
CA GLN A 123 6.47 -7.64 16.52
C GLN A 123 5.12 -7.14 16.02
N ALA A 124 5.03 -5.88 15.61
CA ALA A 124 3.82 -5.32 14.99
C ALA A 124 3.52 -6.01 13.65
N PHE A 125 4.55 -6.43 12.93
CA PHE A 125 4.41 -7.19 11.70
C PHE A 125 3.90 -8.61 11.90
N ASN A 126 4.29 -9.28 12.99
CA ASN A 126 3.84 -10.65 13.28
C ASN A 126 2.47 -10.70 13.99
N LEU A 127 2.14 -9.67 14.78
CA LEU A 127 0.94 -9.66 15.63
C LEU A 127 -0.31 -9.12 14.93
N ALA A 128 -0.14 -8.30 13.87
CA ALA A 128 -1.31 -7.73 13.22
C ALA A 128 -1.93 -8.71 12.22
N LYS A 129 -3.26 -8.79 12.24
CA LYS A 129 -4.08 -9.70 11.41
C LYS A 129 -3.60 -9.70 9.95
N HIS A 130 -3.48 -10.90 9.36
CA HIS A 130 -3.04 -11.14 7.98
C HIS A 130 -4.05 -10.60 6.95
N THR A 131 -4.23 -9.28 6.90
CA THR A 131 -5.02 -8.60 5.88
C THR A 131 -4.07 -7.80 5.00
N PRO A 132 -3.54 -8.40 3.91
CA PRO A 132 -2.46 -7.84 3.09
C PRO A 132 -2.82 -6.58 2.28
N LYS A 133 -4.03 -6.03 2.45
CA LYS A 133 -4.50 -4.85 1.72
C LYS A 133 -4.49 -3.57 2.55
N THR A 134 -4.76 -3.66 3.84
CA THR A 134 -4.82 -2.48 4.72
C THR A 134 -4.46 -2.89 6.14
N ARG A 135 -3.43 -2.26 6.70
CA ARG A 135 -3.04 -2.46 8.09
C ARG A 135 -3.27 -1.17 8.87
N LYS A 136 -4.00 -1.26 9.98
CA LYS A 136 -4.07 -0.16 10.95
C LYS A 136 -2.77 -0.19 11.75
N VAL A 137 -1.83 0.66 11.37
CA VAL A 137 -0.56 0.80 12.07
C VAL A 137 -0.46 2.21 12.64
N PHE A 138 0.21 2.28 13.78
CA PHE A 138 0.53 3.54 14.43
C PHE A 138 1.64 4.22 13.63
N CYS A 139 1.37 5.43 13.13
CA CYS A 139 2.40 6.20 12.45
C CYS A 139 3.27 6.91 13.51
N PRO A 140 4.60 6.72 13.51
CA PRO A 140 5.50 7.35 14.48
C PRO A 140 5.64 8.87 14.28
N HIS A 141 5.24 9.39 13.12
CA HIS A 141 5.35 10.81 12.80
C HIS A 141 4.08 11.60 13.14
N CYS A 142 2.89 11.10 12.77
CA CYS A 142 1.64 11.80 13.04
C CYS A 142 0.92 11.32 14.31
N HIS A 143 1.44 10.28 14.99
CA HIS A 143 0.90 9.69 16.22
C HIS A 143 -0.59 9.27 16.15
N GLN A 144 -1.15 9.21 14.94
CA GLN A 144 -2.53 8.80 14.69
C GLN A 144 -2.59 7.39 14.10
N LYS A 145 -3.57 6.61 14.55
CA LYS A 145 -3.89 5.32 13.95
C LYS A 145 -4.67 5.56 12.66
N SER A 146 -4.02 5.37 11.52
CA SER A 146 -4.65 5.47 10.21
C SER A 146 -4.44 4.18 9.41
N HIS A 147 -5.29 3.97 8.40
CA HIS A 147 -5.10 2.88 7.44
C HIS A 147 -3.92 3.27 6.53
N SER A 148 -2.72 2.77 6.82
CA SER A 148 -1.57 2.98 5.95
C SER A 148 -1.64 2.02 4.77
N ILE A 149 -1.30 2.51 3.59
CA ILE A 149 -1.16 1.69 2.41
C ILE A 149 0.24 1.08 2.48
N GLU A 150 0.30 -0.24 2.43
CA GLU A 150 1.58 -0.93 2.31
C GLU A 150 2.10 -0.65 0.89
N LEU A 151 3.36 -0.25 0.72
CA LEU A 151 4.07 -0.11 -0.56
C LEU A 151 5.19 -1.15 -0.64
N ALA A 152 5.37 -1.77 -1.80
CA ALA A 152 6.58 -2.54 -2.07
C ALA A 152 7.75 -1.55 -2.24
N ARG A 153 8.90 -1.82 -1.64
CA ARG A 153 10.09 -0.96 -1.77
C ARG A 153 10.45 -0.85 -3.25
N GLU A 154 10.47 0.37 -3.76
CA GLU A 154 10.98 0.66 -5.10
C GLU A 154 12.50 0.57 -5.04
N GLU A 155 13.06 -0.47 -5.65
CA GLU A 155 14.50 -0.57 -5.87
C GLU A 155 14.91 0.61 -6.76
N ARG A 156 15.75 1.49 -6.22
CA ARG A 156 16.29 2.67 -6.89
C ARG A 156 17.43 2.27 -7.82
#